data_AF-A0A9P6CV99-F1
#
_entry.id   AF-A0A9P6CV99-F1
#
_cell.length_a   1.000
_cell.length_b   1.000
_cell.length_c   1.000
_cell.angle_alpha   90.00
_cell.angle_beta   90.00
_cell.angle_gamma   90.00
#
_symmetry.space_group_name_H-M   'P 1'
#
loop_
_entity.id
_entity.type
_entity.pdbx_description
1 polymer ?
#
loop_
_entity_poly.entity_id
_entity_poly.type
_entity_poly.pdbx_seq_one_letter_code
_entity_poly.pdbx_strand_id
1 'polypeptide(L)'
;GWAFTLRKICRLLGRQFGIGEREIMIKLREENYFNPRTRKWGHIGVDEHNTHCLRGFTTFTLELIVNIFRSSRNRQHQPAMSMWIQQMERLGITLSDFEYALDDDALIQVIMFKYLPGYESIMETIVMNVALLPHPLS
;
A
#
# COMPACT_ATOMS: atom_id res chain seq x y z
N GLY A 1 -10.02 -11.66 -5.91
CA GLY A 1 -8.71 -11.55 -5.22
C GLY A 1 -8.15 -10.15 -5.37
N TRP A 2 -7.14 -9.81 -4.57
CA TRP A 2 -6.44 -8.51 -4.63
C TRP A 2 -4.99 -8.71 -5.09
N ALA A 3 -4.46 -7.74 -5.82
CA ALA A 3 -3.08 -7.74 -6.30
C ALA A 3 -2.67 -6.30 -6.60
N PHE A 4 -1.37 -6.02 -6.54
CA PHE A 4 -0.85 -4.69 -6.82
C PHE A 4 0.46 -4.75 -7.59
N THR A 5 0.72 -3.72 -8.38
CA THR A 5 2.02 -3.47 -8.98
C THR A 5 2.77 -2.43 -8.15
N LEU A 6 4.10 -2.44 -8.22
CA LEU A 6 4.91 -1.40 -7.57
C LEU A 6 4.50 0.00 -8.07
N ARG A 7 4.16 0.12 -9.35
CA ARG A 7 3.71 1.37 -9.98
C ARG A 7 2.42 1.91 -9.38
N LYS A 8 1.42 1.04 -9.16
CA LYS A 8 0.16 1.40 -8.51
C LYS A 8 0.41 1.97 -7.11
N ILE A 9 1.26 1.32 -6.32
CA ILE A 9 1.65 1.82 -5.00
C ILE A 9 2.38 3.17 -5.09
N CYS A 10 3.31 3.32 -6.03
CA CYS A 10 4.02 4.59 -6.22
C CYS A 10 3.06 5.75 -6.55
N ARG A 11 2.02 5.52 -7.35
CA ARG A 11 0.98 6.52 -7.65
C ARG A 11 0.15 6.88 -6.43
N LEU A 12 -0.24 5.89 -5.63
CA LEU A 12 -1.00 6.10 -4.39
C LEU A 12 -0.19 6.94 -3.40
N LEU A 13 1.06 6.53 -3.13
CA LEU A 13 1.96 7.25 -2.23
C LEU A 13 2.32 8.63 -2.79
N GLY A 14 2.44 8.77 -4.11
CA GLY A 14 2.72 10.06 -4.76
C GLY A 14 1.60 11.07 -4.56
N ARG A 15 0.33 10.62 -4.64
CA ARG A 15 -0.83 11.46 -4.31
C ARG A 15 -0.88 11.82 -2.83
N GLN A 16 -0.49 10.90 -1.94
CA GLN A 16 -0.52 11.14 -0.49
C GLN A 16 0.59 12.09 -0.01
N PHE A 17 1.81 11.95 -0.53
CA PHE A 17 2.98 12.71 -0.08
C PHE A 17 3.37 13.87 -1.00
N GLY A 18 2.75 13.99 -2.18
CA GLY A 18 3.12 15.01 -3.17
C GLY A 18 4.48 14.77 -3.82
N ILE A 19 4.98 13.53 -3.80
CA ILE A 19 6.28 13.14 -4.35
C ILE A 19 6.07 12.48 -5.73
N GLY A 20 6.98 12.71 -6.68
CA GLY A 20 6.88 12.13 -8.02
C GLY A 20 6.94 10.59 -8.03
N GLU A 21 6.18 9.95 -8.93
CA GLU A 21 6.09 8.48 -9.04
C GLU A 21 7.48 7.82 -9.19
N ARG A 22 8.36 8.38 -10.04
CA ARG A 22 9.71 7.84 -10.27
C ARG A 22 10.58 7.91 -9.03
N GLU A 23 10.50 8.99 -8.26
CA GLU A 23 11.28 9.16 -7.04
C GLU A 23 10.86 8.16 -5.97
N ILE A 24 9.55 7.95 -5.79
CA ILE A 24 9.02 6.92 -4.89
C ILE A 24 9.46 5.53 -5.35
N MET A 25 9.40 5.25 -6.65
CA MET A 25 9.78 3.96 -7.20
C MET A 25 11.22 3.59 -6.86
N ILE A 26 12.16 4.54 -6.97
CA ILE A 26 13.56 4.36 -6.58
C ILE A 26 13.65 4.06 -5.07
N LYS A 27 12.96 4.86 -4.25
CA LYS A 27 12.92 4.70 -2.78
C LYS A 27 12.33 3.36 -2.32
N LEU A 28 11.39 2.79 -3.06
CA LEU A 28 10.79 1.49 -2.71
C LEU A 28 11.56 0.30 -3.29
N ARG A 29 12.16 0.44 -4.47
CA ARG A 29 12.80 -0.67 -5.20
C ARG A 29 14.23 -0.96 -4.74
N GLU A 30 15.00 0.06 -4.40
CA GLU A 30 16.41 -0.07 -4.03
C GLU A 30 16.61 -0.36 -2.54
N GLU A 31 17.86 -0.54 -2.11
CA GLU A 31 18.24 -0.66 -0.69
C GLU A 31 18.17 0.69 0.03
N ASN A 32 16.94 1.15 0.18
CA ASN A 32 16.58 2.37 0.85
C ASN A 32 15.81 2.03 2.12
N TYR A 33 16.27 2.58 3.24
CA TYR A 33 15.70 2.38 4.57
C TYR A 33 15.16 3.70 5.09
N PHE A 34 13.98 3.65 5.71
CA PHE A 34 13.36 4.83 6.28
C PHE A 34 13.41 4.76 7.81
N ASN A 35 14.00 5.79 8.43
CA ASN A 35 14.01 5.91 9.87
C ASN A 35 12.80 6.74 10.32
N PRO A 36 11.82 6.16 11.04
CA PRO A 36 10.62 6.88 11.45
C PRO A 36 10.89 7.97 12.51
N ARG A 37 11.99 7.85 13.27
CA ARG A 37 12.37 8.82 14.31
C ARG A 37 12.95 10.09 13.68
N THR A 38 13.91 9.93 12.77
CA THR A 38 14.58 11.06 12.11
C THR A 38 13.85 11.53 10.84
N ARG A 39 12.92 10.72 10.32
CA ARG A 39 12.21 10.91 9.05
C ARG A 39 13.14 11.04 7.84
N LYS A 40 14.33 10.44 7.94
CA LYS A 40 15.34 10.46 6.87
C LYS A 40 15.43 9.09 6.20
N TRP A 41 15.80 9.15 4.93
CA TRP A 41 16.17 7.99 4.13
C TRP A 41 17.67 7.72 4.29
N GLY A 42 18.05 6.46 4.30
CA GLY A 42 19.44 6.02 4.30
C GLY A 42 19.62 4.70 3.57
N HIS A 43 20.88 4.29 3.37
CA HIS A 43 21.23 3.04 2.68
C HIS A 43 21.65 1.92 3.63
N ILE A 44 21.59 2.17 4.94
CA ILE A 44 22.01 1.23 5.98
C ILE A 44 20.78 0.87 6.82
N GLY A 45 20.56 -0.43 7.03
CA GLY A 45 19.42 -0.95 7.79
C GLY A 45 19.52 -0.80 9.31
N VAL A 46 20.53 -0.08 9.80
CA VAL A 46 20.77 0.18 11.21
C VAL A 46 21.15 1.65 11.35
N ASP A 47 20.50 2.36 12.27
CA ASP A 47 20.81 3.76 12.54
C ASP A 47 21.97 3.93 13.53
N GLU A 48 22.39 5.17 13.77
CA GLU A 48 23.46 5.55 14.70
C GLU A 48 23.21 5.10 16.16
N HIS A 49 21.99 4.67 16.48
CA HIS A 49 21.57 4.19 17.79
C HIS A 49 21.34 2.67 17.82
N ASN A 50 21.87 1.91 16.85
CA ASN A 50 21.64 0.47 16.69
C ASN A 50 20.15 0.08 16.55
N THR A 51 19.30 1.01 16.11
CA THR A 51 17.89 0.71 15.83
C THR A 51 17.77 0.18 14.40
N HIS A 52 17.13 -0.98 14.25
CA HIS A 52 16.84 -1.55 12.94
C HIS A 52 15.85 -0.67 12.18
N CYS A 53 16.27 -0.18 11.02
CA CYS A 53 15.43 0.54 10.09
C CYS A 53 14.82 -0.44 9.09
N LEU A 54 13.53 -0.28 8.80
CA LEU A 54 12.86 -1.10 7.79
C LEU A 54 13.09 -0.53 6.40
N ARG A 55 13.13 -1.42 5.40
CA ARG A 55 13.20 -1.05 4.00
C ARG A 55 11.98 -0.22 3.61
N GLY A 56 12.16 0.76 2.73
CA GLY A 56 11.07 1.63 2.27
C GLY A 56 9.83 0.87 1.79
N PHE A 57 10.01 -0.21 1.03
CA PHE A 57 8.90 -1.07 0.63
C PHE A 57 8.13 -1.65 1.82
N THR A 58 8.84 -2.20 2.80
CA THR A 58 8.22 -2.76 4.01
C THR A 58 7.49 -1.69 4.80
N THR A 59 8.13 -0.53 5.03
CA THR A 59 7.58 0.57 5.82
C THR A 59 6.36 1.23 5.20
N PHE A 60 6.37 1.47 3.89
CA PHE A 60 5.32 2.26 3.23
C PHE A 60 4.26 1.40 2.54
N THR A 61 4.57 0.15 2.21
CA THR A 61 3.64 -0.75 1.52
C THR A 61 3.13 -1.85 2.45
N LEU A 62 4.02 -2.65 3.03
CA LEU A 62 3.61 -3.82 3.83
C LEU A 62 2.98 -3.41 5.16
N GLU A 63 3.58 -2.47 5.88
CA GLU A 63 3.00 -1.95 7.13
C GLU A 63 1.63 -1.33 6.91
N LEU A 64 1.38 -0.68 5.76
CA LEU A 64 0.07 -0.14 5.44
C LEU A 64 -0.99 -1.25 5.32
N ILE A 65 -0.64 -2.34 4.60
CA ILE A 65 -1.52 -3.51 4.46
C ILE A 65 -1.75 -4.19 5.81
N VAL A 66 -0.68 -4.41 6.59
CA VAL A 66 -0.76 -5.01 7.92
C VAL A 66 -1.61 -4.16 8.86
N ASN A 67 -1.49 -2.83 8.79
CA ASN A 67 -2.29 -1.93 9.60
C ASN A 67 -3.77 -1.96 9.20
N ILE A 68 -4.11 -2.09 7.91
CA ILE A 68 -5.49 -2.34 7.49
C ILE A 68 -6.04 -3.61 8.14
N PHE A 69 -5.27 -4.71 8.14
CA PHE A 69 -5.73 -5.96 8.76
C PHE A 69 -5.94 -5.83 10.27
N ARG A 70 -4.99 -5.21 10.98
CA ARG A 70 -5.08 -5.01 12.43
C ARG A 70 -6.24 -4.10 12.81
N SER A 71 -6.40 -2.98 12.12
CA SER A 71 -7.45 -1.99 12.41
C SER A 71 -8.85 -2.53 12.09
N SER A 72 -9.01 -3.28 11.00
CA SER A 72 -10.29 -3.91 10.66
C SER A 72 -10.74 -4.94 11.70
N ARG A 73 -9.82 -5.73 12.28
CA ARG A 73 -10.14 -6.68 13.36
C ARG A 73 -10.47 -6.00 14.69
N ASN A 74 -9.82 -4.88 15.00
CA ASN A 74 -10.02 -4.14 16.26
C ASN A 74 -11.15 -3.09 16.22
N ARG A 75 -11.95 -3.04 15.13
CA ARG A 75 -12.96 -1.99 14.88
C ARG A 75 -14.08 -1.91 15.94
N GLN A 76 -14.28 -2.97 16.72
CA GLN A 76 -15.38 -3.05 17.70
C GLN A 76 -15.18 -2.14 18.92
N HIS A 77 -13.96 -1.65 19.16
CA HIS A 77 -13.71 -0.67 20.21
C HIS A 77 -14.04 0.75 19.73
N GLN A 78 -14.91 1.48 20.43
CA GLN A 78 -15.33 2.85 20.08
C GLN A 78 -14.18 3.80 19.69
N PRO A 79 -13.07 3.92 20.44
CA PRO A 79 -11.97 4.80 20.02
C PRO A 79 -11.29 4.30 18.73
N ALA A 80 -11.16 2.98 18.55
CA ALA A 80 -10.56 2.37 17.37
C ALA A 80 -11.43 2.53 16.11
N MET A 81 -12.77 2.52 16.27
CA MET A 81 -13.72 2.71 15.18
C MET A 81 -13.51 4.07 14.50
N SER A 82 -13.39 5.15 15.26
CA SER A 82 -13.19 6.50 14.71
C SER A 82 -11.88 6.62 13.91
N MET A 83 -10.80 6.02 14.41
CA MET A 83 -9.49 6.00 13.73
C MET A 83 -9.54 5.16 12.45
N TRP A 84 -10.25 4.03 12.50
CA TRP A 84 -10.41 3.15 11.36
C TRP A 84 -11.21 3.82 10.22
N ILE A 85 -12.31 4.52 10.54
CA ILE A 85 -13.09 5.28 9.53
C ILE A 85 -12.20 6.34 8.85
N GLN A 86 -11.46 7.13 9.63
CA GLN A 86 -10.52 8.12 9.08
C GLN A 86 -9.43 7.48 8.21
N GLN A 87 -8.95 6.29 8.57
CA GLN A 87 -7.98 5.56 7.78
C GLN A 87 -8.59 5.12 6.44
N MET A 88 -9.81 4.59 6.44
CA MET A 88 -10.50 4.19 5.20
C MET A 88 -10.74 5.39 4.28
N GLU A 89 -11.14 6.54 4.83
CA GLU A 89 -11.31 7.79 4.06
C GLU A 89 -10.00 8.26 3.43
N ARG A 90 -8.89 8.25 4.18
CA ARG A 90 -7.54 8.60 3.65
C ARG A 90 -7.07 7.66 2.54
N LEU A 91 -7.54 6.41 2.57
CA LEU A 91 -7.27 5.41 1.55
C LEU A 91 -8.26 5.49 0.37
N GLY A 92 -9.28 6.35 0.46
CA GLY A 92 -10.32 6.52 -0.55
C GLY A 92 -11.30 5.34 -0.62
N ILE A 93 -11.47 4.60 0.48
CA ILE A 93 -12.31 3.40 0.55
C ILE A 93 -13.66 3.78 1.17
N THR A 94 -14.73 3.59 0.41
CA THR A 94 -16.11 3.76 0.90
C THR A 94 -16.76 2.41 1.10
N LEU A 95 -17.29 2.16 2.30
CA LEU A 95 -17.98 0.92 2.66
C LEU A 95 -19.48 1.19 2.84
N SER A 96 -20.30 0.25 2.41
CA SER A 96 -21.74 0.27 2.69
C SER A 96 -22.05 -0.31 4.07
N ASP A 97 -23.24 -0.03 4.59
CA ASP A 97 -23.68 -0.57 5.90
C ASP A 97 -23.66 -2.10 5.93
N PHE A 98 -24.01 -2.74 4.81
CA PHE A 98 -23.95 -4.19 4.67
C PHE A 98 -22.52 -4.73 4.71
N GLU A 99 -21.59 -4.05 4.04
CA GLU A 99 -20.18 -4.46 4.06
C GLU A 99 -19.57 -4.28 5.44
N TYR A 100 -19.99 -3.25 6.18
CA TYR A 100 -19.54 -3.01 7.55
C TYR A 100 -19.95 -4.11 8.53
N ALA A 101 -21.12 -4.71 8.29
CA ALA A 101 -21.68 -5.79 9.11
C ALA A 101 -21.07 -7.18 8.82
N LEU A 102 -20.19 -7.30 7.83
CA LEU A 102 -19.52 -8.56 7.50
C LEU A 102 -18.54 -9.00 8.60
N ASP A 103 -18.30 -10.31 8.65
CA ASP A 103 -17.23 -10.91 9.46
C ASP A 103 -15.86 -10.36 9.08
N ASP A 104 -14.91 -10.39 10.02
CA ASP A 104 -13.58 -9.77 9.89
C ASP A 104 -12.83 -10.15 8.62
N ASP A 105 -12.77 -11.45 8.30
CA ASP A 105 -12.02 -11.92 7.13
C ASP A 105 -12.73 -11.55 5.81
N ALA A 106 -14.07 -11.57 5.79
CA ALA A 106 -14.86 -11.13 4.63
C ALA A 106 -14.76 -9.61 4.42
N LEU A 107 -14.82 -8.83 5.49
CA LEU A 107 -14.63 -7.39 5.47
C LEU A 107 -13.24 -7.02 4.93
N ILE A 108 -12.17 -7.68 5.42
CA ILE A 108 -10.81 -7.46 4.93
C ILE A 108 -10.71 -7.75 3.43
N GLN A 109 -11.36 -8.82 2.93
CA GLN A 109 -11.38 -9.11 1.50
C GLN A 109 -12.05 -7.99 0.69
N VAL A 110 -13.20 -7.47 1.16
CA VAL A 110 -13.90 -6.37 0.50
C VAL A 110 -13.05 -5.09 0.49
N ILE A 111 -12.44 -4.75 1.62
CA ILE A 111 -11.56 -3.57 1.74
C ILE A 111 -10.37 -3.70 0.79
N MET A 112 -9.69 -4.85 0.78
CA MET A 112 -8.54 -5.07 -0.10
C MET A 112 -8.93 -5.09 -1.57
N PHE A 113 -10.12 -5.59 -1.90
CA PHE A 113 -10.64 -5.56 -3.26
C PHE A 113 -10.89 -4.12 -3.75
N LYS A 114 -11.44 -3.26 -2.89
CA LYS A 114 -11.64 -1.84 -3.19
C LYS A 114 -10.33 -1.05 -3.23
N TYR A 115 -9.40 -1.36 -2.32
CA TYR A 115 -8.13 -0.65 -2.21
C TYR A 115 -7.13 -1.05 -3.32
N LEU A 116 -6.96 -2.35 -3.55
CA LEU A 116 -6.03 -2.91 -4.54
C LEU A 116 -6.75 -3.92 -5.44
N PRO A 117 -7.61 -3.44 -6.37
CA PRO A 117 -8.28 -4.30 -7.33
C PRO A 117 -7.27 -5.09 -8.16
N GLY A 118 -7.30 -6.42 -8.02
CA GLY A 118 -6.31 -7.29 -8.63
C GLY A 118 -6.40 -7.34 -10.15
N TYR A 119 -7.62 -7.24 -10.71
CA TYR A 119 -7.84 -7.25 -12.16
C TYR A 119 -7.14 -6.08 -12.85
N GLU A 120 -7.19 -4.88 -12.27
CA GLU A 120 -6.50 -3.69 -12.80
C GLU A 120 -4.98 -3.90 -12.82
N SER A 121 -4.44 -4.43 -11.73
CA SER A 121 -2.99 -4.67 -11.60
C SER A 121 -2.49 -5.70 -12.61
N ILE A 122 -3.28 -6.74 -12.87
CA ILE A 122 -2.97 -7.77 -13.87
C ILE A 122 -3.10 -7.19 -15.28
N MET A 123 -4.19 -6.48 -15.59
CA MET A 123 -4.40 -5.85 -16.89
C MET A 123 -3.29 -4.83 -17.21
N GLU A 124 -2.92 -3.98 -16.24
CA GLU A 124 -1.82 -3.03 -16.41
C GLU A 124 -0.51 -3.76 -16.72
N THR A 125 -0.23 -4.86 -16.03
CA THR A 125 0.99 -5.66 -16.25
C THR A 125 0.99 -6.31 -17.64
N ILE A 126 -0.14 -6.87 -18.07
CA ILE A 126 -0.28 -7.47 -19.41
C ILE A 126 -0.07 -6.41 -20.49
N VAL A 127 -0.75 -5.27 -20.41
CA VAL A 127 -0.62 -4.18 -21.40
C VAL A 127 0.82 -3.68 -21.48
N MET A 128 1.47 -3.49 -20.34
CA MET A 128 2.87 -3.05 -20.28
C MET A 128 3.84 -4.06 -20.90
N ASN A 129 3.62 -5.35 -20.65
CA ASN A 129 4.51 -6.39 -21.16
C ASN A 129 4.25 -6.71 -22.64
N VAL A 130 2.99 -6.68 -23.09
CA VAL A 130 2.65 -6.88 -24.51
C VAL A 130 3.13 -5.71 -25.36
N ALA A 131 3.09 -4.48 -24.86
CA ALA A 131 3.68 -3.32 -25.55
C ALA A 131 5.21 -3.41 -25.72
N LEU A 132 5.88 -4.30 -24.96
CA LEU A 132 7.32 -4.54 -25.03
C LEU A 132 7.68 -5.78 -25.88
N LEU A 133 6.70 -6.60 -26.27
CA LEU A 133 6.93 -7.71 -27.18
C LEU A 133 6.98 -7.17 -28.63
N PRO A 134 7.94 -7.62 -29.45
CA PRO A 134 7.98 -7.23 -30.85
C PRO A 134 6.64 -7.59 -31.51
N HIS A 135 6.08 -6.62 -32.24
CA HIS A 135 4.83 -6.84 -32.96
C HIS A 135 5.05 -8.00 -33.93
N PRO A 136 4.13 -8.98 -34.04
CA PRO A 136 4.29 -10.11 -34.97
C PRO A 136 4.27 -9.71 -36.46
N LEU A 137 4.29 -8.40 -36.78
CA LEU A 137 4.33 -7.85 -38.15
C LEU A 137 5.54 -6.91 -38.38
N SER A 138 6.51 -6.88 -37.46
CA SER A 138 7.79 -6.15 -37.62
C SER A 138 8.94 -7.11 -37.84
#